data_AF-A0A1B6ATK8-F1
#
_entry.id   AF-A0A1B6ATK8-F1
#
_cell.length_a   1.000
_cell.length_b   1.000
_cell.length_c   1.000
_cell.angle_alpha   90.00
_cell.angle_beta   90.00
_cell.angle_gamma   90.00
#
_symmetry.space_group_name_H-M   'P 1'
#
loop_
_entity.id
_entity.type
_entity.pdbx_description
1 polymer ?
#
loop_
_entity_poly.entity_id
_entity_poly.type
_entity_poly.pdbx_seq_one_letter_code
_entity_poly.pdbx_strand_id
1 'polypeptide(L)'
;MPPDPAPAAARREVSPLDHRIEAVTGHDVDTLWAHRDRGVLEEPHAQLVDLHRELARAETGVTFYRTLLHRLASGEFPVDGALLERIDRTVDQLEEAASERDAVARRVIAALESIETAARTAPAAGGEAISAADQAALLAIAGGAKLHEHLLTGRMSVATASGTRIAYADLHRLESAGLASRDTGQPVHGGQPVALTQAGRAALLAARRPKTTQVPKAVGRPGAWPSAPAHCR
;
A
#
# COMPACT_ATOMS: atom_id res chain seq x y z
N MET A 1 22.90 2.84 -32.18
CA MET A 1 21.71 1.99 -31.99
C MET A 1 21.64 1.61 -30.52
N PRO A 2 20.72 2.17 -29.73
CA PRO A 2 20.49 1.68 -28.38
C PRO A 2 19.85 0.28 -28.45
N PRO A 3 20.14 -0.61 -27.49
CA PRO A 3 19.49 -1.91 -27.46
C PRO A 3 18.00 -1.75 -27.16
N ASP A 4 17.20 -2.58 -27.82
CA ASP A 4 15.77 -2.72 -27.63
C ASP A 4 15.48 -3.09 -26.16
N PRO A 5 14.53 -2.43 -25.47
CA PRO A 5 14.15 -2.83 -24.12
C PRO A 5 13.61 -4.27 -24.16
N ALA A 6 14.08 -5.09 -23.22
CA ALA A 6 13.64 -6.47 -23.06
C ALA A 6 12.10 -6.55 -22.97
N PRO A 7 11.47 -7.56 -23.59
CA PRO A 7 10.03 -7.72 -23.52
C PRO A 7 9.61 -7.83 -22.06
N ALA A 8 8.74 -6.92 -21.61
CA ALA A 8 8.11 -7.01 -20.31
C ALA A 8 7.46 -8.39 -20.20
N ALA A 9 7.83 -9.16 -19.17
CA ALA A 9 7.27 -10.48 -18.93
C ALA A 9 5.74 -10.39 -19.02
N ALA A 10 5.14 -11.22 -19.87
CA ALA A 10 3.69 -11.25 -20.04
C ALA A 10 3.06 -11.52 -18.67
N ARG A 11 2.41 -10.48 -18.12
CA ARG A 11 1.77 -10.55 -16.81
C ARG A 11 0.67 -11.60 -16.89
N ARG A 12 0.67 -12.53 -15.94
CA ARG A 12 -0.48 -13.40 -15.71
C ARG A 12 -1.46 -12.59 -14.88
N GLU A 13 -2.42 -11.95 -15.54
CA GLU A 13 -3.67 -11.59 -14.88
C GLU A 13 -4.40 -12.90 -14.62
N VAL A 14 -4.20 -13.45 -13.42
CA VAL A 14 -4.80 -14.73 -13.00
C VAL A 14 -6.23 -14.47 -12.56
N SER A 15 -6.47 -13.33 -11.89
CA SER A 15 -7.77 -12.95 -11.39
C SER A 15 -8.12 -11.48 -11.69
N PRO A 16 -9.40 -11.13 -11.91
CA PRO A 16 -9.83 -9.73 -11.98
C PRO A 16 -9.59 -8.94 -10.68
N LEU A 17 -9.27 -9.62 -9.57
CA LEU A 17 -8.91 -9.00 -8.30
C LEU A 17 -7.44 -8.55 -8.24
N ASP A 18 -6.59 -8.98 -9.17
CA ASP A 18 -5.16 -8.70 -9.18
C ASP A 18 -4.91 -7.18 -9.12
N HIS A 19 -5.56 -6.41 -9.99
CA HIS A 19 -5.43 -4.95 -9.99
C HIS A 19 -5.86 -4.28 -8.69
N ARG A 20 -6.85 -4.82 -7.98
CA ARG A 20 -7.30 -4.26 -6.70
C ARG A 20 -6.29 -4.58 -5.60
N ILE A 21 -5.75 -5.80 -5.60
CA ILE A 21 -4.69 -6.20 -4.66
C ILE A 21 -3.45 -5.34 -4.88
N GLU A 22 -3.04 -5.13 -6.13
CA GLU A 22 -1.91 -4.27 -6.49
C GLU A 22 -2.14 -2.82 -6.05
N ALA A 23 -3.36 -2.31 -6.22
CA ALA A 23 -3.70 -0.95 -5.81
C ALA A 23 -3.66 -0.75 -4.29
N VAL A 24 -4.10 -1.75 -3.51
CA VAL A 24 -4.13 -1.69 -2.04
C VAL A 24 -2.73 -1.89 -1.45
N THR A 25 -1.93 -2.78 -2.04
CA THR A 25 -0.62 -3.15 -1.49
C THR A 25 0.55 -2.36 -2.08
N GLY A 26 0.37 -1.75 -3.25
CA GLY A 26 1.42 -1.01 -3.98
C GLY A 26 2.50 -1.91 -4.60
N HIS A 27 2.27 -3.23 -4.64
CA HIS A 27 3.21 -4.22 -5.18
C HIS A 27 2.49 -5.09 -6.21
N ASP A 28 3.21 -5.50 -7.25
CA ASP A 28 2.68 -6.50 -8.18
C ASP A 28 2.46 -7.84 -7.47
N VAL A 29 1.52 -8.64 -7.98
CA VAL A 29 1.12 -9.91 -7.36
C VAL A 29 2.29 -10.90 -7.25
N ASP A 30 3.16 -10.96 -8.26
CA ASP A 30 4.33 -11.85 -8.26
C ASP A 30 5.34 -11.46 -7.17
N THR A 31 5.56 -10.16 -6.98
CA THR A 31 6.40 -9.61 -5.92
C THR A 31 5.82 -9.90 -4.54
N LEU A 32 4.50 -9.78 -4.38
CA LEU A 32 3.82 -10.14 -3.13
C LEU A 32 4.01 -11.63 -2.79
N TRP A 33 3.92 -12.52 -3.78
CA TRP A 33 4.17 -13.94 -3.57
C TRP A 33 5.62 -14.19 -3.15
N ALA A 34 6.58 -13.54 -3.79
CA ALA A 34 7.99 -13.63 -3.41
C ALA A 34 8.26 -13.06 -2.00
N HIS A 35 7.59 -11.99 -1.60
CA HIS A 35 7.70 -11.43 -0.25
C HIS A 35 7.07 -12.33 0.82
N ARG A 36 5.96 -13.01 0.49
CA ARG A 36 5.35 -14.02 1.34
C ARG A 36 6.30 -15.17 1.61
N ASP A 37 6.93 -15.70 0.56
CA ASP A 37 7.86 -16.84 0.67
C ASP A 37 9.14 -16.49 1.44
N ARG A 38 9.51 -15.21 1.46
CA ARG A 38 10.64 -14.69 2.26
C ARG A 38 10.25 -14.27 3.68
N GLY A 39 8.96 -14.32 4.03
CA GLY A 39 8.47 -13.94 5.36
C GLY A 39 8.58 -12.44 5.68
N VAL A 40 8.60 -11.57 4.65
CA VAL A 40 8.82 -10.11 4.82
C VAL A 40 7.50 -9.34 4.87
N LEU A 41 6.37 -9.98 4.59
CA LEU A 41 5.06 -9.35 4.64
C LEU A 41 4.52 -9.26 6.07
N GLU A 42 3.83 -8.16 6.35
CA GLU A 42 3.01 -8.04 7.55
C GLU A 42 1.87 -9.06 7.53
N GLU A 43 1.45 -9.52 8.70
CA GLU A 43 0.42 -10.57 8.87
C GLU A 43 -0.86 -10.39 8.01
N PRO A 44 -1.50 -9.19 7.95
CA PRO A 44 -2.70 -9.02 7.12
C PRO A 44 -2.41 -9.14 5.61
N HIS A 45 -1.22 -8.70 5.17
CA HIS A 45 -0.79 -8.82 3.78
C HIS A 45 -0.38 -10.27 3.45
N ALA A 46 0.23 -10.98 4.39
CA ALA A 46 0.55 -12.39 4.26
C ALA A 46 -0.72 -13.25 4.11
N GLN A 47 -1.74 -13.00 4.94
CA GLN A 47 -3.03 -13.68 4.85
C GLN A 47 -3.76 -13.40 3.52
N LEU A 48 -3.70 -12.15 3.03
CA LEU A 48 -4.25 -11.80 1.72
C LEU A 48 -3.58 -12.58 0.59
N VAL A 49 -2.24 -12.70 0.62
CA VAL A 49 -1.49 -13.46 -0.39
C VAL A 49 -1.82 -14.95 -0.35
N ASP A 50 -1.98 -15.53 0.84
CA ASP A 50 -2.37 -16.93 0.98
C ASP A 50 -3.77 -17.17 0.39
N LEU A 51 -4.74 -16.29 0.67
CA LEU A 51 -6.08 -16.33 0.06
C LEU A 51 -6.03 -16.14 -1.47
N HIS A 52 -5.15 -15.28 -1.96
CA HIS A 52 -4.96 -15.10 -3.40
C HIS A 52 -4.40 -16.36 -4.08
N ARG A 53 -3.48 -17.08 -3.41
CA ARG A 53 -2.99 -18.38 -3.89
C ARG A 53 -4.09 -19.44 -3.91
N GLU A 54 -4.97 -19.45 -2.92
CA GLU A 54 -6.18 -20.29 -2.95
C GLU A 54 -7.08 -19.94 -4.13
N LEU A 55 -7.29 -18.65 -4.40
CA LEU A 55 -8.13 -18.20 -5.52
C LEU A 55 -7.57 -18.67 -6.87
N ALA A 56 -6.27 -18.49 -7.09
CA ALA A 56 -5.59 -18.94 -8.29
C ALA A 56 -5.71 -20.46 -8.52
N ARG A 57 -5.68 -21.25 -7.43
CA ARG A 57 -5.90 -22.71 -7.49
C ARG A 57 -7.34 -23.04 -7.88
N ALA A 58 -8.32 -22.37 -7.29
CA ALA A 58 -9.73 -22.57 -7.62
C ALA A 58 -10.03 -22.17 -9.09
N GLU A 59 -9.48 -21.06 -9.58
CA GLU A 59 -9.59 -20.63 -10.98
C GLU A 59 -8.96 -21.64 -11.96
N THR A 60 -7.86 -22.27 -11.54
CA THR A 60 -7.25 -23.37 -12.30
C THR A 60 -8.21 -24.58 -12.40
N GLY A 61 -8.89 -24.93 -11.31
CA GLY A 61 -9.91 -26.00 -11.30
C GLY A 61 -11.08 -25.71 -12.25
N VAL A 62 -11.62 -24.49 -12.20
CA VAL A 62 -12.69 -24.04 -13.12
C VAL A 62 -12.22 -24.12 -14.58
N THR A 63 -11.01 -23.65 -14.87
CA THR A 63 -10.45 -23.70 -16.22
C THR A 63 -10.30 -25.14 -16.71
N PHE A 64 -9.81 -26.04 -15.85
CA PHE A 64 -9.68 -27.47 -16.15
C PHE A 64 -11.02 -28.10 -16.53
N TYR A 65 -12.05 -27.98 -15.69
CA TYR A 65 -13.35 -28.59 -15.96
C TYR A 65 -14.06 -27.96 -17.15
N ARG A 66 -13.88 -26.65 -17.38
CA ARG A 66 -14.41 -25.98 -18.57
C ARG A 66 -13.77 -26.52 -19.85
N THR A 67 -12.45 -26.71 -19.86
CA THR A 67 -11.73 -27.30 -21.00
C THR A 67 -12.12 -28.76 -21.22
N LEU A 68 -12.28 -29.54 -20.14
CA LEU A 68 -12.74 -30.92 -20.23
C LEU A 68 -14.16 -31.00 -20.80
N LEU A 69 -15.09 -30.16 -20.33
CA LEU A 69 -16.45 -30.08 -20.83
C LEU A 69 -16.47 -29.72 -22.31
N HIS A 70 -15.69 -28.72 -22.72
CA HIS A 70 -15.55 -28.36 -24.13
C HIS A 70 -15.07 -29.53 -24.98
N ARG A 71 -14.11 -30.30 -24.49
CA ARG A 71 -13.63 -31.50 -25.18
C ARG A 71 -14.71 -32.57 -25.31
N LEU A 72 -15.45 -32.86 -24.23
CA LEU A 72 -16.53 -33.85 -24.27
C LEU A 72 -17.66 -33.44 -25.23
N ALA A 73 -17.93 -32.14 -25.35
CA ALA A 73 -18.94 -31.58 -26.24
C ALA A 73 -18.45 -31.34 -27.69
N SER A 74 -17.18 -31.65 -28.01
CA SER A 74 -16.57 -31.34 -29.31
C SER A 74 -17.01 -32.25 -30.47
N GLY A 75 -17.74 -33.33 -30.18
CA GLY A 75 -18.08 -34.36 -31.15
C GLY A 75 -16.98 -35.41 -31.38
N GLU A 76 -15.89 -35.38 -30.59
CA GLU A 76 -14.82 -36.40 -30.61
C GLU A 76 -15.32 -37.80 -30.20
N PHE A 77 -16.41 -37.87 -29.41
CA PHE A 77 -16.92 -39.11 -28.81
C PHE A 77 -18.28 -39.51 -29.40
N PRO A 78 -18.57 -40.82 -29.51
CA PRO A 78 -19.88 -41.29 -29.90
C PRO A 78 -20.94 -40.85 -28.88
N VAL A 79 -22.11 -40.44 -29.36
CA VAL A 79 -23.22 -40.01 -28.51
C VAL A 79 -23.92 -41.24 -27.94
N ASP A 80 -23.50 -41.64 -26.75
CA ASP A 80 -24.07 -42.75 -25.98
C ASP A 80 -24.38 -42.32 -24.53
N GLY A 81 -25.00 -43.23 -23.76
CA GLY A 81 -25.35 -42.96 -22.37
C GLY A 81 -24.12 -42.68 -21.48
N ALA A 82 -22.99 -43.32 -21.77
CA ALA A 82 -21.75 -43.13 -21.00
C ALA A 82 -21.13 -41.74 -21.23
N LEU A 83 -21.24 -41.19 -22.44
CA LEU A 83 -20.85 -39.81 -22.73
C LEU A 83 -21.73 -38.83 -21.95
N LEU A 84 -23.05 -39.02 -21.97
CA LEU A 84 -23.98 -38.14 -21.25
C LEU A 84 -23.72 -38.16 -19.74
N GLU A 85 -23.55 -39.34 -19.13
CA GLU A 85 -23.19 -39.45 -17.70
C GLU A 85 -21.84 -38.78 -17.37
N ARG A 86 -20.87 -38.81 -18.29
CA ARG A 86 -19.58 -38.15 -18.10
C ARG A 86 -19.69 -36.63 -18.22
N ILE A 87 -20.53 -36.15 -19.13
CA ILE A 87 -20.83 -34.73 -19.25
C ILE A 87 -21.50 -34.23 -17.97
N ASP A 88 -22.54 -34.92 -17.50
CA ASP A 88 -23.27 -34.57 -16.27
C ASP A 88 -22.31 -34.47 -15.08
N ARG A 89 -21.48 -35.50 -14.86
CA ARG A 89 -20.46 -35.47 -13.81
C ARG A 89 -19.47 -34.32 -13.96
N THR A 90 -19.08 -33.98 -15.19
CA THR A 90 -18.14 -32.86 -15.43
C THR A 90 -18.80 -31.52 -15.16
N VAL A 91 -20.11 -31.40 -15.43
CA VAL A 91 -20.90 -30.21 -15.08
C VAL A 91 -21.00 -30.06 -13.56
N ASP A 92 -21.31 -31.13 -12.83
CA ASP A 92 -21.35 -31.11 -11.36
C ASP A 92 -19.99 -30.66 -10.77
N GLN A 93 -18.88 -31.19 -11.30
CA GLN A 93 -17.53 -30.82 -10.88
C GLN A 93 -17.17 -29.37 -11.23
N LEU A 94 -17.66 -28.86 -12.37
CA LEU A 94 -17.49 -27.47 -12.75
C LEU A 94 -18.28 -26.54 -11.82
N GLU A 95 -19.50 -26.92 -11.44
CA GLU A 95 -20.33 -26.18 -10.48
C GLU A 95 -19.65 -26.12 -9.10
N GLU A 96 -19.11 -27.24 -8.63
CA GLU A 96 -18.36 -27.29 -7.37
C GLU A 96 -17.12 -26.40 -7.42
N ALA A 97 -16.31 -26.49 -8.49
CA ALA A 97 -15.13 -25.66 -8.65
C ALA A 97 -15.46 -24.16 -8.75
N ALA A 98 -16.57 -23.81 -9.42
CA ALA A 98 -17.04 -22.42 -9.50
C ALA A 98 -17.51 -21.90 -8.13
N SER A 99 -18.22 -22.74 -7.37
CA SER A 99 -18.68 -22.42 -6.03
C SER A 99 -17.52 -22.21 -5.06
N GLU A 100 -16.47 -23.04 -5.15
CA GLU A 100 -15.24 -22.88 -4.39
C GLU A 100 -14.53 -21.57 -4.74
N ARG A 101 -14.33 -21.29 -6.05
CA ARG A 101 -13.74 -20.04 -6.53
C ARG A 101 -14.51 -18.83 -5.98
N ASP A 102 -15.83 -18.84 -6.03
CA ASP A 102 -16.67 -17.74 -5.55
C ASP A 102 -16.59 -17.58 -4.03
N ALA A 103 -16.50 -18.68 -3.29
CA ALA A 103 -16.30 -18.64 -1.84
C ALA A 103 -14.93 -18.05 -1.46
N VAL A 104 -13.87 -18.40 -2.18
CA VAL A 104 -12.53 -17.84 -1.95
C VAL A 104 -12.47 -16.38 -2.39
N ALA A 105 -13.05 -16.01 -3.54
CA ALA A 105 -13.11 -14.63 -4.01
C ALA A 105 -13.80 -13.71 -2.98
N ARG A 106 -14.91 -14.16 -2.37
CA ARG A 106 -15.55 -13.43 -1.25
C ARG A 106 -14.62 -13.24 -0.06
N ARG A 107 -13.81 -14.24 0.30
CA ARG A 107 -12.82 -14.12 1.39
C ARG A 107 -11.71 -13.14 1.05
N VAL A 108 -11.20 -13.15 -0.19
CA VAL A 108 -10.21 -12.17 -0.68
C VAL A 108 -10.77 -10.75 -0.60
N ILE A 109 -12.01 -10.55 -1.07
CA ILE A 109 -12.69 -9.24 -0.99
C ILE A 109 -12.84 -8.79 0.45
N ALA A 110 -13.29 -9.66 1.36
CA ALA A 110 -13.43 -9.33 2.78
C ALA A 110 -12.08 -8.96 3.43
N ALA A 111 -11.00 -9.67 3.08
CA ALA A 111 -9.65 -9.35 3.54
C ALA A 111 -9.18 -7.98 3.01
N LEU A 112 -9.41 -7.70 1.72
CA LEU A 112 -9.10 -6.40 1.12
C LEU A 112 -9.88 -5.27 1.79
N GLU A 113 -11.18 -5.44 2.01
CA GLU A 113 -12.00 -4.46 2.70
C GLU A 113 -11.53 -4.22 4.14
N SER A 114 -11.08 -5.26 4.84
CA SER A 114 -10.47 -5.13 6.17
C SER A 114 -9.18 -4.31 6.13
N ILE A 115 -8.32 -4.51 5.12
CA ILE A 115 -7.07 -3.75 4.96
C ILE A 115 -7.38 -2.30 4.58
N GLU A 116 -8.30 -2.08 3.65
CA GLU A 116 -8.74 -0.74 3.23
C GLU A 116 -9.41 0.03 4.38
N THR A 117 -10.25 -0.63 5.18
CA THR A 117 -10.87 -0.03 6.36
C THR A 117 -9.84 0.25 7.43
N ALA A 118 -8.93 -0.70 7.73
CA ALA A 118 -7.82 -0.48 8.65
C ALA A 118 -6.94 0.71 8.20
N ALA A 119 -6.64 0.85 6.91
CA ALA A 119 -5.91 1.99 6.38
C ALA A 119 -6.68 3.32 6.52
N ARG A 120 -8.01 3.28 6.45
CA ARG A 120 -8.89 4.45 6.62
C ARG A 120 -9.11 4.85 8.08
N THR A 121 -9.18 3.87 8.98
CA THR A 121 -9.39 4.08 10.42
C THR A 121 -8.10 4.19 11.21
N ALA A 122 -6.98 3.71 10.66
CA ALA A 122 -5.68 4.07 11.15
C ALA A 122 -5.65 5.59 11.26
N PRO A 123 -5.29 6.14 12.43
CA PRO A 123 -5.14 7.58 12.55
C PRO A 123 -4.24 7.98 11.39
N ALA A 124 -4.75 8.87 10.54
CA ALA A 124 -3.97 9.31 9.41
C ALA A 124 -2.60 9.68 9.95
N ALA A 125 -1.55 9.01 9.47
CA ALA A 125 -0.19 9.56 9.45
C ALA A 125 -0.14 10.79 8.50
N GLY A 126 -1.21 11.57 8.49
CA GLY A 126 -1.49 12.82 7.80
C GLY A 126 -2.35 13.71 8.69
N GLY A 127 -2.13 13.66 10.01
CA GLY A 127 -2.87 14.46 10.99
C GLY A 127 -2.18 14.65 12.34
N GLU A 128 -1.20 13.81 12.71
CA GLU A 128 -0.25 14.23 13.74
C GLU A 128 0.67 15.26 13.09
N ALA A 129 0.58 16.50 13.57
CA ALA A 129 1.53 17.53 13.18
C ALA A 129 2.93 16.93 13.38
N ILE A 130 3.68 16.81 12.29
CA ILE A 130 5.06 16.30 12.30
C ILE A 130 5.74 16.92 13.51
N SER A 131 6.26 16.09 14.42
CA SER A 131 6.97 16.58 15.59
C SER A 131 8.04 17.57 15.13
N ALA A 132 8.27 18.65 15.89
CA ALA A 132 9.27 19.64 15.53
C ALA A 132 10.65 19.01 15.28
N ALA A 133 10.97 17.91 15.99
CA ALA A 133 12.18 17.13 15.79
C ALA A 133 12.20 16.41 14.43
N ASP A 134 11.09 15.77 14.04
CA ASP A 134 10.99 15.08 12.76
C ASP A 134 10.94 16.08 11.59
N GLN A 135 10.31 17.25 11.77
CA GLN A 135 10.34 18.33 10.79
C GLN A 135 11.76 18.87 10.58
N ALA A 136 12.53 19.06 11.65
CA ALA A 136 13.92 19.47 11.56
C ALA A 136 14.79 18.42 10.86
N ALA A 137 14.57 17.14 11.16
CA ALA A 137 15.26 16.03 10.50
C ALA A 137 14.93 15.96 8.99
N LEU A 138 13.65 16.11 8.62
CA LEU A 138 13.23 16.14 7.21
C LEU A 138 13.82 17.33 6.45
N LEU A 139 13.87 18.51 7.07
CA LEU A 139 14.52 19.70 6.48
C LEU A 139 16.01 19.49 6.28
N ALA A 140 16.69 18.87 7.25
CA ALA A 140 18.11 18.57 7.14
C ALA A 140 18.38 17.51 6.05
N ILE A 141 17.50 16.51 5.89
CA ILE A 141 17.59 15.52 4.81
C ILE A 141 17.29 16.14 3.44
N ALA A 142 16.36 17.09 3.36
CA ALA A 142 16.02 17.79 2.11
C ALA A 142 17.24 18.52 1.49
N GLY A 143 18.19 18.96 2.31
CA GLY A 143 19.45 19.56 1.85
C GLY A 143 20.48 18.56 1.32
N GLY A 144 20.20 17.25 1.41
CA GLY A 144 21.10 16.16 1.08
C GLY A 144 21.60 15.46 2.34
N ALA A 145 21.50 14.13 2.37
CA ALA A 145 21.87 13.32 3.52
C ALA A 145 22.55 12.01 3.10
N LYS A 146 23.53 11.59 3.92
CA LYS A 146 24.23 10.31 3.75
C LYS A 146 24.31 9.57 5.07
N LEU A 147 23.89 8.31 5.06
CA LEU A 147 24.05 7.40 6.17
C LEU A 147 25.49 6.88 6.20
N HIS A 148 26.11 7.01 7.35
CA HIS A 148 27.45 6.50 7.62
C HIS A 148 27.43 5.56 8.82
N GLU A 149 28.30 4.56 8.77
CA GLU A 149 28.62 3.71 9.90
C GLU A 149 29.96 4.13 10.49
N HIS A 150 29.99 4.32 11.81
CA HIS A 150 31.20 4.64 12.53
C HIS A 150 32.06 3.38 12.72
N LEU A 151 33.14 3.27 11.95
CA LEU A 151 33.95 2.04 11.87
C LEU A 151 34.48 1.50 13.21
N LEU A 152 34.75 2.37 14.19
CA LEU A 152 35.22 1.93 15.52
C LEU A 152 34.10 1.50 16.49
N THR A 153 32.86 1.95 16.28
CA THR A 153 31.77 1.73 17.24
C THR A 153 30.57 0.99 16.63
N GLY A 154 30.57 0.74 15.31
CA GLY A 154 29.45 0.19 14.55
C GLY A 154 28.20 1.08 14.54
N ARG A 155 28.25 2.27 15.15
CA ARG A 155 27.09 3.13 15.27
C ARG A 155 26.79 3.82 13.95
N MET A 156 25.54 3.71 13.52
CA MET A 156 25.06 4.37 12.32
C MET A 156 24.56 5.79 12.63
N SER A 157 24.85 6.74 11.76
CA SER A 157 24.33 8.11 11.84
C SER A 157 24.23 8.73 10.46
N VAL A 158 23.24 9.59 10.26
CA VAL A 158 23.08 10.33 9.01
C VAL A 158 23.80 11.66 9.15
N ALA A 159 24.73 11.92 8.23
CA ALA A 159 25.31 13.24 8.04
C ALA A 159 24.51 13.99 6.99
N THR A 160 23.98 15.15 7.36
CA THR A 160 23.28 16.04 6.43
C THR A 160 24.24 17.09 5.85
N ALA A 161 23.88 17.68 4.72
CA ALA A 161 24.65 18.75 4.09
C ALA A 161 24.78 20.00 4.98
N SER A 162 23.86 20.18 5.92
CA SER A 162 23.90 21.24 6.94
C SER A 162 24.90 20.97 8.08
N GLY A 163 25.59 19.82 8.06
CA GLY A 163 26.49 19.41 9.13
C GLY A 163 25.80 18.82 10.36
N THR A 164 24.47 18.68 10.32
CA THR A 164 23.68 18.09 11.40
C THR A 164 23.83 16.56 11.37
N ARG A 165 23.94 15.94 12.55
CA ARG A 165 23.88 14.48 12.67
C ARG A 165 22.51 14.04 13.15
N ILE A 166 21.86 13.17 12.38
CA ILE A 166 20.60 12.55 12.77
C ILE A 166 20.92 11.13 13.26
N ALA A 167 20.40 10.77 14.43
CA ALA A 167 20.59 9.43 14.97
C ALA A 167 19.89 8.39 14.10
N TYR A 168 20.44 7.17 14.03
CA TYR A 168 19.86 6.13 13.19
C TYR A 168 18.43 5.76 13.60
N ALA A 169 18.10 5.82 14.90
CA ALA A 169 16.74 5.59 15.38
C ALA A 169 15.72 6.60 14.81
N ASP A 170 16.13 7.87 14.64
CA ASP A 170 15.28 8.91 14.07
C ASP A 170 15.12 8.71 12.56
N LEU A 171 16.19 8.30 11.85
CA LEU A 171 16.08 7.90 10.45
C LEU A 171 15.12 6.71 10.29
N HIS A 172 15.30 5.66 11.09
CA HIS A 172 14.44 4.47 11.04
C HIS A 172 12.97 4.84 11.26
N ARG A 173 12.68 5.72 12.23
CA ARG A 173 11.31 6.22 12.48
C ARG A 173 10.73 6.90 11.24
N LEU A 174 11.51 7.77 10.57
CA LEU A 174 11.09 8.44 9.34
C LEU A 174 10.89 7.49 8.16
N GLU A 175 11.67 6.40 8.07
CA GLU A 175 11.49 5.35 7.07
C GLU A 175 10.22 4.54 7.33
N SER A 176 9.97 4.12 8.58
CA SER A 176 8.74 3.42 8.95
C SER A 176 7.49 4.29 8.77
N ALA A 177 7.61 5.61 8.84
CA ALA A 177 6.53 6.55 8.49
C ALA A 177 6.41 6.83 6.97
N GLY A 178 7.27 6.21 6.15
CA GLY A 178 7.29 6.41 4.70
C GLY A 178 7.74 7.80 4.24
N LEU A 179 8.41 8.58 5.10
CA LEU A 179 8.79 9.98 4.84
C LEU A 179 10.21 10.09 4.26
N ALA A 180 11.08 9.13 4.54
CA ALA A 180 12.44 9.04 4.02
C ALA A 180 12.69 7.64 3.45
N SER A 181 13.65 7.54 2.52
CA SER A 181 14.09 6.28 1.94
C SER A 181 15.61 6.28 1.74
N ARG A 182 16.21 5.13 1.98
CA ARG A 182 17.62 4.84 1.69
C ARG A 182 17.77 4.26 0.29
N ASP A 183 18.77 4.74 -0.43
CA ASP A 183 19.22 4.08 -1.64
C ASP A 183 20.15 2.91 -1.28
N THR A 184 19.64 1.68 -1.34
CA THR A 184 20.41 0.46 -1.03
C THR A 184 21.40 0.06 -2.13
N GLY A 185 21.47 0.79 -3.24
CA GLY A 185 22.44 0.56 -4.31
C GLY A 185 23.88 0.94 -3.93
N GLN A 186 24.08 1.70 -2.84
CA GLN A 186 25.40 2.17 -2.42
C GLN A 186 25.78 1.63 -1.02
N PRO A 187 27.01 1.11 -0.83
CA PRO A 187 27.44 0.58 0.45
C PRO A 187 27.55 1.69 1.51
N VAL A 188 27.16 1.36 2.74
CA VAL A 188 27.11 2.31 3.89
C VAL A 188 28.48 2.94 4.18
N HIS A 189 29.57 2.19 3.99
CA HIS A 189 30.93 2.69 4.23
C HIS A 189 31.31 3.86 3.30
N GLY A 190 30.68 3.98 2.13
CA GLY A 190 30.87 5.09 1.19
C GLY A 190 29.93 6.28 1.41
N GLY A 191 29.05 6.21 2.40
CA GLY A 191 27.94 7.14 2.59
C GLY A 191 26.75 6.77 1.72
N GLN A 192 25.82 6.02 2.29
CA GLN A 192 24.61 5.60 1.62
C GLN A 192 23.63 6.79 1.49
N PRO A 193 23.12 7.12 0.30
CA PRO A 193 22.23 8.26 0.13
C PRO A 193 20.91 8.05 0.88
N VAL A 194 20.43 9.12 1.52
CA VAL A 194 19.09 9.20 2.11
C VAL A 194 18.33 10.31 1.42
N ALA A 195 17.17 9.99 0.86
CA ALA A 195 16.31 10.93 0.17
C ALA A 195 14.92 11.00 0.80
N LEU A 196 14.26 12.14 0.64
CA LEU A 196 12.85 12.26 1.00
C LEU A 196 11.97 11.54 -0.03
N THR A 197 10.96 10.83 0.45
CA THR A 197 9.91 10.30 -0.41
C THR A 197 8.98 11.42 -0.88
N GLN A 198 8.07 11.11 -1.80
CA GLN A 198 7.03 12.06 -2.19
C GLN A 198 6.12 12.43 -1.00
N ALA A 199 5.84 11.47 -0.11
CA ALA A 199 5.10 11.70 1.12
C ALA A 199 5.86 12.64 2.08
N GLY A 200 7.16 12.44 2.28
CA GLY A 200 8.00 13.32 3.09
C GLY A 200 8.05 14.76 2.58
N ARG A 201 8.14 14.95 1.26
CA ARG A 201 8.05 16.27 0.62
C ARG A 201 6.68 16.91 0.84
N ALA A 202 5.60 16.15 0.63
CA ALA A 202 4.23 16.64 0.85
C ALA A 202 4.00 17.03 2.32
N ALA A 203 4.54 16.25 3.26
CA ALA A 203 4.47 16.50 4.69
C ALA A 203 5.20 17.81 5.07
N LEU A 204 6.40 18.06 4.53
CA LEU A 204 7.11 19.34 4.70
C LEU A 204 6.34 20.54 4.13
N LEU A 205 5.68 20.38 2.98
CA LEU A 205 4.87 21.43 2.36
C LEU A 205 3.59 21.69 3.16
N ALA A 206 2.95 20.65 3.70
CA ALA A 206 1.79 20.77 4.57
C ALA A 206 2.14 21.47 5.88
N ALA A 207 3.31 21.16 6.48
CA ALA A 207 3.82 21.82 7.68
C ALA A 207 4.19 23.30 7.44
N ARG A 208 4.55 23.67 6.20
CA ARG A 208 4.80 25.07 5.81
C ARG A 208 3.53 25.89 5.57
N ARG A 209 2.37 25.26 5.37
CA ARG A 209 1.13 26.02 5.22
C ARG A 209 0.79 26.67 6.56
N PRO A 210 0.71 28.01 6.65
CA PRO A 210 0.17 28.64 7.82
C PRO A 210 -1.25 28.10 8.02
N LYS A 211 -1.56 27.72 9.25
CA LYS A 211 -2.91 27.35 9.70
C LYS A 211 -3.80 28.54 9.34
N THR A 212 -4.49 28.48 8.21
CA THR A 212 -5.40 29.56 7.81
C THR A 212 -6.52 29.57 8.82
N THR A 213 -6.35 30.50 9.76
CA THR A 213 -7.30 31.23 10.55
C THR A 213 -8.72 30.76 10.33
N GLN A 214 -9.24 30.08 11.36
CA GLN A 214 -10.65 29.94 11.62
C GLN A 214 -11.37 31.24 11.24
N VAL A 215 -12.47 31.09 10.50
CA VAL A 215 -13.45 32.14 10.22
C VAL A 215 -13.68 32.96 11.50
N PRO A 216 -13.53 34.29 11.48
CA PRO A 216 -13.81 35.10 12.67
C PRO A 216 -15.30 34.95 12.99
N LYS A 217 -15.58 34.34 14.15
CA LYS A 217 -16.86 34.42 14.81
C LYS A 217 -17.15 35.91 15.01
N ALA A 218 -18.23 36.41 14.40
CA ALA A 218 -18.69 37.77 14.59
C ALA A 218 -18.95 38.00 16.09
N VAL A 219 -18.02 38.69 16.75
CA VAL A 219 -18.21 39.20 18.10
C VAL A 219 -19.02 40.49 17.95
N GLY A 220 -20.19 40.49 18.57
CA GLY A 220 -21.14 41.59 18.53
C GLY A 220 -20.52 42.91 18.99
N ARG A 221 -20.96 43.98 18.34
CA ARG A 221 -20.72 45.38 18.74
C ARG A 221 -20.96 45.57 20.24
N PRO A 222 -19.97 46.01 21.03
CA PRO A 222 -20.22 46.56 22.35
C PRO A 222 -20.65 48.01 22.19
N GLY A 223 -21.97 48.21 22.15
CA GLY A 223 -22.60 49.52 22.05
C GLY A 223 -23.78 49.62 23.01
N ALA A 224 -23.51 49.47 24.30
CA ALA A 224 -24.45 49.83 25.36
C ALA A 224 -23.65 50.30 26.57
N TRP A 225 -23.46 51.61 26.68
CA TRP A 225 -23.11 52.25 27.93
C TRP A 225 -24.35 52.95 28.48
N PRO A 226 -24.66 52.82 29.79
CA PRO A 226 -25.86 53.37 30.38
C PRO A 226 -25.60 54.75 31.00
N SER A 227 -26.56 55.67 30.87
CA SER A 227 -27.00 56.54 31.99
C SER A 227 -28.23 57.37 31.62
N ALA A 228 -29.07 57.52 32.65
CA ALA A 228 -30.40 58.13 32.71
C ALA A 228 -30.36 59.67 32.81
N PRO A 229 -31.38 60.37 33.36
CA PRO A 229 -32.77 60.58 32.92
C PRO A 229 -33.09 62.07 32.66
N ALA A 230 -34.37 62.35 32.38
CA ALA A 230 -35.14 63.56 32.72
C ALA A 230 -35.31 64.71 31.69
N HIS A 231 -36.59 64.89 31.34
CA HIS A 231 -37.38 66.13 31.18
C HIS A 231 -37.00 67.24 30.19
N CYS A 232 -37.98 67.59 29.34
CA CYS A 232 -38.53 68.94 29.13
C CYS A 232 -39.95 68.75 28.54
N ARG A 233 -41.00 69.13 29.28
CA ARG A 233 -41.88 70.30 29.06
C ARG A 233 -42.73 70.23 27.79
#